data_AF-A0A970Y1S7-F1
#
_entry.id   AF-A0A970Y1S7-F1
#
_cell.length_a   1.000
_cell.length_b   1.000
_cell.length_c   1.000
_cell.angle_alpha   90.00
_cell.angle_beta   90.00
_cell.angle_gamma   90.00
#
_symmetry.space_group_name_H-M   'P 1'
#
loop_
_entity.id
_entity.type
_entity.pdbx_description
1 polymer ?
#
loop_
_entity_poly.entity_id
_entity_poly.type
_entity_poly.pdbx_seq_one_letter_code
_entity_poly.pdbx_strand_id
1 'polypeptide(L)'
;MTKPSTEEVREEGGTPAPERIRALEEEIRRLCGGSADCWTAHDCPDDLWEAHLEDVLAFENVGVGLSLFEGLEMHGLELPRPERLNERQSRKKVFEIMQALLGLQVMLTGFEHLSGRQLYRTLFEDTLWDGCYVKKKRPELVTIIDLSRPPRRSEQRLRMIAMAKARTVQ
;
A
#
# COMPACT_ATOMS: atom_id res chain seq x y z
N MET A 1 36.45 48.87 14.43
CA MET A 1 35.36 49.13 13.46
C MET A 1 35.61 48.25 12.26
N THR A 2 34.75 47.40 11.71
CA THR A 2 33.47 46.79 12.09
C THR A 2 33.37 45.59 11.11
N LYS A 3 32.95 44.40 11.57
CA LYS A 3 32.68 43.18 10.78
C LYS A 3 31.50 43.41 9.78
N PRO A 4 30.96 42.41 9.03
CA PRO A 4 31.43 41.08 8.59
C PRO A 4 31.11 40.72 7.11
N SER A 5 31.60 39.53 6.74
CA SER A 5 31.10 38.55 5.76
C SER A 5 29.58 38.28 5.71
N THR A 6 29.04 37.94 4.53
CA THR A 6 27.94 36.96 4.40
C THR A 6 28.00 36.25 3.04
N GLU A 7 28.42 34.99 3.04
CA GLU A 7 28.05 34.02 2.00
C GLU A 7 26.53 33.80 2.07
N GLU A 8 25.81 34.16 1.01
CA GLU A 8 24.43 33.72 0.81
C GLU A 8 24.44 32.25 0.37
N VAL A 9 24.46 31.35 1.35
CA VAL A 9 23.97 29.99 1.14
C VAL A 9 22.46 30.10 1.02
N ARG A 10 21.95 29.99 -0.21
CA ARG A 10 20.52 29.84 -0.48
C ARG A 10 20.09 28.50 0.08
N GLU A 11 19.47 28.52 1.26
CA GLU A 11 18.70 27.40 1.77
C GLU A 11 17.58 27.09 0.75
N GLU A 12 17.65 25.90 0.16
CA GLU A 12 16.51 25.30 -0.54
C GLU A 12 15.40 25.10 0.50
N GLY A 13 14.46 26.05 0.54
CA GLY A 13 13.30 26.02 1.42
C GLY A 13 12.37 24.87 1.07
N GLY A 14 12.62 23.68 1.64
CA GLY A 14 11.66 22.60 1.65
C GLY A 14 10.36 23.05 2.33
N THR A 15 9.22 22.64 1.79
CA THR A 15 7.90 22.90 2.38
C THR A 15 7.89 22.42 3.84
N PRO A 16 7.38 23.22 4.80
CA PRO A 16 7.29 22.83 6.20
C PRO A 16 6.60 21.47 6.38
N ALA A 17 7.10 20.64 7.30
CA ALA A 17 6.56 19.30 7.54
C ALA A 17 5.03 19.26 7.74
N PRO A 18 4.39 20.21 8.46
CA PRO A 18 2.94 20.21 8.61
C PRO A 18 2.16 20.43 7.29
N GLU A 19 2.71 21.20 6.36
CA GLU A 19 2.11 21.44 5.04
C GLU A 19 2.27 20.21 4.14
N ARG A 20 3.44 19.55 4.19
CA ARG A 20 3.68 18.29 3.47
C ARG A 20 2.76 17.17 3.95
N ILE A 21 2.59 17.02 5.26
CA ILE A 21 1.66 16.05 5.86
C ILE A 21 0.24 16.26 5.32
N ARG A 22 -0.27 17.49 5.34
CA ARG A 22 -1.62 17.80 4.81
C ARG A 22 -1.76 17.44 3.33
N ALA A 23 -0.76 17.77 2.52
CA ALA A 23 -0.76 17.43 1.09
C ALA A 23 -0.79 15.92 0.86
N LEU A 24 -0.03 15.14 1.64
CA LEU A 24 -0.03 13.68 1.57
C LEU A 24 -1.39 13.10 1.96
N GLU A 25 -2.02 13.58 3.04
CA GLU A 25 -3.35 13.11 3.46
C GLU A 25 -4.43 13.42 2.42
N GLU A 26 -4.39 14.60 1.81
CA GLU A 26 -5.32 14.98 0.72
C GLU A 26 -5.16 14.08 -0.50
N GLU A 27 -3.92 13.78 -0.87
CA GLU A 27 -3.62 12.89 -1.99
C GLU A 27 -4.10 11.45 -1.72
N ILE A 28 -3.86 10.93 -0.50
CA ILE A 28 -4.36 9.62 -0.09
C ILE A 28 -5.89 9.59 -0.13
N ARG A 29 -6.57 10.62 0.40
CA ARG A 29 -8.04 10.73 0.27
C ARG A 29 -8.46 10.70 -1.20
N ARG A 30 -7.78 11.41 -2.08
CA ARG A 30 -8.10 11.44 -3.51
C ARG A 30 -8.00 10.04 -4.14
N LEU A 31 -6.91 9.32 -3.89
CA LEU A 31 -6.73 7.95 -4.39
C LEU A 31 -7.79 6.98 -3.85
N CYS A 32 -8.15 7.11 -2.58
CA CYS A 32 -9.18 6.30 -1.94
C CYS A 32 -10.62 6.77 -2.23
N GLY A 33 -10.84 7.73 -3.14
CA GLY A 33 -12.18 8.21 -3.50
C GLY A 33 -12.89 9.01 -2.41
N GLY A 34 -12.13 9.68 -1.55
CA GLY A 34 -12.62 10.57 -0.49
C GLY A 34 -12.87 9.88 0.85
N SER A 35 -12.72 8.56 0.95
CA SER A 35 -13.06 7.81 2.17
C SER A 35 -11.86 7.44 3.06
N ALA A 36 -10.69 8.03 2.85
CA ALA A 36 -9.53 7.76 3.70
C ALA A 36 -9.58 8.61 4.98
N ASP A 37 -9.60 7.92 6.11
CA ASP A 37 -9.46 8.53 7.44
C ASP A 37 -8.00 8.44 7.87
N CYS A 38 -7.32 9.59 7.84
CA CYS A 38 -5.95 9.72 8.33
C CYS A 38 -5.99 10.14 9.80
N TRP A 39 -5.51 9.28 10.70
CA TRP A 39 -5.45 9.55 12.13
C TRP A 39 -4.05 9.24 12.66
N THR A 40 -3.57 10.08 13.56
CA THR A 40 -2.30 9.91 14.25
C THR A 40 -2.47 10.22 15.74
N ALA A 41 -1.63 9.63 16.59
CA ALA A 41 -1.59 9.96 18.00
C ALA A 41 -1.04 11.38 18.20
N HIS A 42 -1.51 12.08 19.24
CA HIS A 42 -1.12 13.48 19.50
C HIS A 42 0.40 13.64 19.69
N ASP A 43 1.09 12.63 20.20
CA ASP A 43 2.52 12.63 20.49
C ASP A 43 3.39 11.98 19.40
N CYS A 44 2.80 11.63 18.25
CA CYS A 44 3.55 11.11 17.11
C CYS A 44 4.42 12.23 16.48
N PRO A 45 5.75 12.02 16.33
CA PRO A 45 6.61 12.98 15.65
C PRO A 45 6.20 13.22 14.19
N ASP A 46 6.26 14.47 13.73
CA ASP A 46 5.88 14.85 12.37
C ASP A 46 6.68 14.10 11.29
N ASP A 47 7.98 13.88 11.50
CA ASP A 47 8.85 13.14 10.57
C ASP A 47 8.46 11.67 10.43
N LEU A 48 7.98 11.06 11.52
CA LEU A 48 7.49 9.69 11.52
C LEU A 48 6.13 9.61 10.81
N TRP A 49 5.24 10.55 11.09
CA TRP A 49 3.92 10.61 10.45
C TRP A 49 4.02 10.87 8.95
N GLU A 50 4.86 11.81 8.55
CA GLU A 50 5.11 12.11 7.14
C GLU A 50 5.66 10.88 6.39
N ALA A 51 6.67 10.21 6.95
CA ALA A 51 7.22 8.99 6.35
C ALA A 51 6.18 7.87 6.24
N HIS A 52 5.28 7.75 7.23
CA HIS A 52 4.18 6.81 7.17
C HIS A 52 3.21 7.14 6.03
N LEU A 53 2.84 8.40 5.87
CA LEU A 53 1.97 8.83 4.78
C LEU A 53 2.63 8.65 3.41
N GLU A 54 3.94 8.85 3.28
CA GLU A 54 4.66 8.50 2.04
C GLU A 54 4.57 7.01 1.72
N ASP A 55 4.73 6.13 2.71
CA ASP A 55 4.62 4.68 2.54
C ASP A 55 3.19 4.27 2.19
N VAL A 56 2.16 4.85 2.83
CA VAL A 56 0.75 4.62 2.50
C VAL A 56 0.46 5.09 1.08
N LEU A 57 0.91 6.28 0.71
CA LEU A 57 0.73 6.80 -0.64
C LEU A 57 1.38 5.89 -1.68
N ALA A 58 2.60 5.41 -1.44
CA ALA A 58 3.28 4.47 -2.33
C ALA A 58 2.51 3.14 -2.46
N PHE A 59 1.90 2.66 -1.38
CA PHE A 59 1.10 1.44 -1.36
C PHE A 59 -0.25 1.59 -2.07
N GLU A 60 -0.95 2.71 -1.86
CA GLU A 60 -2.29 2.97 -2.41
C GLU A 60 -2.28 3.43 -3.88
N ASN A 61 -1.11 3.77 -4.43
CA ASN A 61 -0.97 4.26 -5.81
C ASN A 61 -1.06 3.14 -6.87
N VAL A 62 -2.05 2.27 -6.70
CA VAL A 62 -2.38 1.15 -7.59
C VAL A 62 -2.58 1.65 -9.00
N GLY A 63 -1.85 1.04 -9.93
CA GLY A 63 -1.83 1.42 -11.34
C GLY A 63 -0.56 2.15 -11.75
N VAL A 64 0.21 2.76 -10.85
CA VAL A 64 1.51 3.37 -11.19
C VAL A 64 2.65 2.35 -11.13
N GLY A 65 2.63 1.44 -10.14
CA GLY A 65 3.58 0.33 -10.00
C GLY A 65 2.92 -1.05 -10.17
N LEU A 66 3.72 -2.10 -9.94
CA LEU A 66 3.21 -3.48 -9.89
C LEU A 66 2.22 -3.61 -8.73
N SER A 67 1.13 -4.35 -8.94
CA SER A 67 0.28 -4.82 -7.84
C SER A 67 1.05 -5.80 -6.93
N LEU A 68 0.55 -6.04 -5.71
CA LEU A 68 1.10 -7.09 -4.85
C LEU A 68 1.11 -8.44 -5.56
N PHE A 69 0.07 -8.76 -6.34
CA PHE A 69 0.00 -9.96 -7.15
C PHE A 69 1.19 -10.08 -8.11
N GLU A 70 1.35 -9.09 -8.99
CA GLU A 70 2.40 -9.07 -10.01
C GLU A 70 3.79 -9.05 -9.39
N GLY A 71 3.99 -8.26 -8.34
CA GLY A 71 5.26 -8.16 -7.63
C GLY A 71 5.64 -9.45 -6.92
N LEU A 72 4.68 -10.15 -6.29
CA LEU A 72 4.93 -11.45 -5.67
C LEU A 72 5.28 -12.52 -6.71
N GLU A 73 4.57 -12.59 -7.84
CA GLU A 73 4.91 -13.52 -8.92
C GLU A 73 6.30 -13.24 -9.49
N MET A 74 6.63 -11.97 -9.72
CA MET A 74 7.95 -11.55 -10.22
C MET A 74 9.09 -11.94 -9.27
N HIS A 75 8.83 -12.00 -7.96
CA HIS A 75 9.78 -12.44 -6.94
C HIS A 75 9.71 -13.95 -6.64
N GLY A 76 9.11 -14.73 -7.54
CA GLY A 76 9.17 -16.18 -7.55
C GLY A 76 8.06 -16.88 -6.76
N LEU A 77 7.05 -16.16 -6.29
CA LEU A 77 5.89 -16.78 -5.66
C LEU A 77 4.87 -17.19 -6.71
N GLU A 78 4.75 -18.50 -6.96
CA GLU A 78 3.70 -19.00 -7.86
C GLU A 78 2.30 -18.83 -7.25
N LEU A 79 1.41 -18.14 -7.95
CA LEU A 79 0.02 -17.92 -7.56
C LEU A 79 -0.92 -18.66 -8.53
N PRO A 80 -1.14 -19.98 -8.36
CA PRO A 80 -2.04 -20.74 -9.22
C PRO A 80 -3.51 -20.36 -8.97
N ARG A 81 -4.36 -20.49 -9.99
CA ARG A 81 -5.79 -20.22 -9.87
C ARG A 81 -6.44 -21.03 -8.72
N PRO A 82 -7.34 -20.43 -7.92
CA PRO A 82 -7.96 -21.09 -6.76
C PRO A 82 -8.63 -22.44 -7.07
N GLU A 83 -9.17 -22.61 -8.28
CA GLU A 83 -9.87 -23.82 -8.73
C GLU A 83 -8.92 -25.03 -8.82
N ARG A 84 -7.61 -24.79 -8.97
CA ARG A 84 -6.59 -25.83 -9.08
C ARG A 84 -6.10 -26.34 -7.72
N LEU A 85 -6.49 -25.70 -6.63
CA LEU A 85 -6.03 -26.03 -5.28
C LEU A 85 -7.15 -26.64 -4.45
N ASN A 86 -6.81 -27.70 -3.71
CA ASN A 86 -7.63 -28.19 -2.60
C ASN A 86 -7.34 -27.40 -1.31
N GLU A 87 -8.14 -27.64 -0.26
CA GLU A 87 -8.04 -26.92 1.02
C GLU A 87 -6.62 -26.94 1.62
N ARG A 88 -5.95 -28.11 1.62
CA ARG A 88 -4.59 -28.25 2.16
C ARG A 88 -3.58 -27.44 1.36
N GLN A 89 -3.68 -27.49 0.03
CA GLN A 89 -2.83 -26.72 -0.87
C GLN A 89 -3.07 -25.22 -0.73
N SER A 90 -4.34 -24.80 -0.62
CA SER A 90 -4.71 -23.40 -0.38
C SER A 90 -4.13 -22.88 0.93
N ARG A 91 -4.23 -23.63 2.04
CA ARG A 91 -3.61 -23.24 3.32
C ARG A 91 -2.10 -23.06 3.21
N LYS A 92 -1.43 -24.00 2.54
CA LYS A 92 0.02 -23.88 2.30
C LYS A 92 0.33 -22.59 1.54
N LYS A 93 -0.45 -22.27 0.51
CA LYS A 93 -0.22 -21.10 -0.33
C LYS A 93 -0.54 -19.79 0.38
N VAL A 94 -1.58 -19.75 1.21
CA VAL A 94 -1.85 -18.63 2.14
C VAL A 94 -0.63 -18.36 3.03
N PHE A 95 -0.06 -19.40 3.64
CA PHE A 95 1.11 -19.24 4.49
C PHE A 95 2.31 -18.65 3.73
N GLU A 96 2.58 -19.15 2.52
CA GLU A 96 3.66 -18.60 1.68
C GLU A 96 3.41 -17.13 1.31
N ILE A 97 2.17 -16.75 0.96
CA ILE A 97 1.79 -15.35 0.69
C ILE A 97 2.02 -14.50 1.94
N MET A 98 1.54 -14.93 3.11
CA MET A 98 1.72 -14.19 4.37
C MET A 98 3.19 -13.94 4.70
N GLN A 99 4.05 -14.95 4.50
CA GLN A 99 5.49 -14.80 4.73
C GLN A 99 6.12 -13.80 3.75
N ALA A 100 5.71 -13.84 2.48
CA ALA A 100 6.20 -12.90 1.48
C ALA A 100 5.73 -11.47 1.76
N LEU A 101 4.45 -11.28 2.13
CA LEU A 101 3.90 -9.99 2.53
C LEU A 101 4.58 -9.44 3.78
N LEU A 102 4.88 -10.29 4.77
CA LEU A 102 5.61 -9.87 5.97
C LEU A 102 7.02 -9.33 5.63
N GLY A 103 7.67 -9.89 4.62
CA GLY A 103 8.94 -9.37 4.08
C GLY A 103 8.83 -7.96 3.48
N LEU A 104 7.61 -7.52 3.16
CA LEU A 104 7.28 -6.17 2.67
C LEU A 104 6.69 -5.27 3.78
N GLN A 105 6.72 -5.72 5.04
CA GLN A 105 5.97 -5.12 6.15
C GLN A 105 4.47 -4.95 5.87
N VAL A 106 3.87 -5.92 5.19
CA VAL A 106 2.42 -6.01 4.99
C VAL A 106 1.88 -7.16 5.84
N MET A 107 0.93 -6.86 6.72
CA MET A 107 0.27 -7.83 7.57
C MET A 107 -1.21 -7.95 7.20
N LEU A 108 -1.76 -9.16 7.31
CA LEU A 108 -3.18 -9.42 7.16
C LEU A 108 -3.83 -9.53 8.54
N THR A 109 -5.07 -9.07 8.67
CA THR A 109 -5.89 -9.23 9.88
C THR A 109 -7.35 -9.51 9.53
N GLY A 110 -8.16 -9.94 10.50
CA GLY A 110 -9.61 -10.09 10.33
C GLY A 110 -10.04 -11.29 9.49
N PHE A 111 -9.14 -12.24 9.21
CA PHE A 111 -9.40 -13.40 8.35
C PHE A 111 -9.75 -14.69 9.11
N GLU A 112 -9.91 -14.63 10.43
CA GLU A 112 -10.13 -15.80 11.30
C GLU A 112 -11.41 -16.58 10.95
N HIS A 113 -12.35 -15.92 10.31
CA HIS A 113 -13.62 -16.47 9.86
C HIS A 113 -13.53 -17.23 8.52
N LEU A 114 -12.38 -17.20 7.84
CA LEU A 114 -12.19 -17.78 6.51
C LEU A 114 -11.46 -19.14 6.57
N SER A 115 -11.96 -20.13 5.83
CA SER A 115 -11.19 -21.35 5.55
C SER A 115 -9.96 -21.04 4.69
N GLY A 116 -8.99 -21.96 4.61
CA GLY A 116 -7.78 -21.73 3.81
C GLY A 116 -8.07 -21.52 2.34
N ARG A 117 -9.05 -22.24 1.77
CA ARG A 117 -9.49 -22.05 0.39
C ARG A 117 -10.22 -20.72 0.19
N GLN A 118 -11.06 -20.30 1.13
CA GLN A 118 -11.73 -19.01 1.07
C GLN A 118 -10.72 -17.87 1.16
N LEU A 119 -9.81 -17.92 2.13
CA LEU A 119 -8.77 -16.90 2.29
C LEU A 119 -7.86 -16.84 1.07
N TYR A 120 -7.39 -17.98 0.55
CA TYR A 120 -6.59 -17.99 -0.68
C TYR A 120 -7.34 -17.34 -1.84
N ARG A 121 -8.63 -17.67 -2.01
CA ARG A 121 -9.45 -17.09 -3.06
C ARG A 121 -9.58 -15.58 -2.88
N THR A 122 -9.93 -15.10 -1.69
CA THR A 122 -10.03 -13.67 -1.37
C THR A 122 -8.72 -12.93 -1.69
N LEU A 123 -7.58 -13.51 -1.29
CA LEU A 123 -6.28 -12.92 -1.59
C LEU A 123 -6.01 -12.85 -3.09
N PHE A 124 -6.17 -13.99 -3.78
CA PHE A 124 -5.89 -14.13 -5.21
C PHE A 124 -6.77 -13.24 -6.07
N GLU A 125 -8.05 -13.18 -5.74
CA GLU A 125 -9.06 -12.52 -6.54
C GLU A 125 -9.12 -11.01 -6.25
N ASP A 126 -8.91 -10.60 -5.00
CA ASP A 126 -9.25 -9.26 -4.54
C ASP A 126 -8.01 -8.59 -3.96
N THR A 127 -7.56 -9.06 -2.80
CA THR A 127 -6.62 -8.33 -1.95
C THR A 127 -5.27 -8.04 -2.61
N LEU A 128 -4.72 -9.00 -3.35
CA LEU A 128 -3.40 -8.83 -3.97
C LEU A 128 -3.40 -7.84 -5.14
N TRP A 129 -4.57 -7.39 -5.59
CA TRP A 129 -4.70 -6.39 -6.66
C TRP A 129 -4.92 -4.97 -6.12
N ASP A 130 -5.31 -4.84 -4.85
CA ASP A 130 -5.73 -3.57 -4.24
C ASP A 130 -4.55 -2.78 -3.61
N GLY A 131 -3.32 -3.27 -3.71
CA GLY A 131 -2.13 -2.57 -3.22
C GLY A 131 -0.94 -2.71 -4.16
N CYS A 132 -0.03 -1.73 -4.12
CA CYS A 132 1.23 -1.77 -4.85
C CYS A 132 2.29 -2.61 -4.12
N TYR A 133 3.07 -3.35 -4.90
CA TYR A 133 4.28 -4.00 -4.43
C TYR A 133 5.36 -2.93 -4.22
N VAL A 134 5.49 -2.48 -2.98
CA VAL A 134 6.52 -1.52 -2.57
C VAL A 134 7.25 -2.05 -1.35
N LYS A 135 8.58 -1.96 -1.38
CA LYS A 135 9.39 -2.18 -0.19
C LYS A 135 9.45 -0.86 0.57
N LYS A 136 8.96 -0.84 1.81
CA LYS A 136 8.93 0.39 2.60
C LYS A 136 10.34 0.89 2.89
N LYS A 137 10.46 2.21 3.00
CA LYS A 137 11.73 2.86 3.34
C LYS A 137 12.06 2.66 4.83
N ARG A 138 11.04 2.63 5.68
CA ARG A 138 11.18 2.52 7.15
C ARG A 138 10.70 1.15 7.64
N PRO A 139 11.60 0.26 8.08
CA PRO A 139 11.24 -1.11 8.42
C PRO A 139 10.37 -1.28 9.67
N GLU A 140 10.31 -0.26 10.53
CA GLU A 140 9.45 -0.18 11.70
C GLU A 140 7.99 0.08 11.36
N LEU A 141 7.69 0.56 10.15
CA LEU A 141 6.34 0.86 9.71
C LEU A 141 5.72 -0.36 9.04
N VAL A 142 4.46 -0.65 9.37
CA VAL A 142 3.73 -1.81 8.86
C VAL A 142 2.42 -1.35 8.21
N THR A 143 2.08 -1.92 7.07
CA THR A 143 0.74 -1.79 6.47
C THR A 143 -0.10 -2.96 6.92
N ILE A 144 -1.30 -2.70 7.40
CA ILE A 144 -2.26 -3.73 7.80
C ILE A 144 -3.40 -3.72 6.80
N ILE A 145 -3.65 -4.88 6.18
CA ILE A 145 -4.82 -5.10 5.34
C ILE A 145 -5.88 -5.83 6.16
N ASP A 146 -6.99 -5.17 6.42
CA ASP A 146 -8.12 -5.74 7.15
C ASP A 146 -9.07 -6.49 6.21
N LEU A 147 -9.19 -7.79 6.44
CA LEU A 147 -10.08 -8.70 5.69
C LEU A 147 -11.39 -9.00 6.44
N SER A 148 -11.67 -8.31 7.55
CA SER A 148 -12.92 -8.46 8.32
C SER A 148 -14.17 -8.05 7.54
N ARG A 149 -14.01 -7.26 6.47
CA ARG A 149 -15.08 -6.80 5.58
C ARG A 149 -14.90 -7.39 4.18
N PRO A 150 -16.00 -7.75 3.48
CA PRO A 150 -15.89 -8.19 2.10
C PRO A 150 -15.28 -7.07 1.22
N PRO A 151 -14.32 -7.40 0.34
CA PRO A 151 -13.64 -6.41 -0.49
C PRO A 151 -14.62 -5.70 -1.44
N ARG A 152 -14.40 -4.39 -1.65
CA ARG A 152 -15.26 -3.47 -2.44
C ARG A 152 -15.02 -3.60 -3.95
N ARG A 153 -14.90 -4.83 -4.45
CA ARG A 153 -14.36 -5.20 -5.77
C ARG A 153 -15.04 -4.54 -6.98
N SER A 154 -16.25 -3.99 -6.84
CA SER A 154 -16.95 -3.30 -7.94
C SER A 154 -16.34 -1.95 -8.30
N GLU A 155 -15.75 -1.22 -7.35
CA GLU A 155 -15.31 0.17 -7.60
C GLU A 155 -13.85 0.24 -8.08
N GLN A 156 -12.95 -0.55 -7.51
CA GLN A 156 -11.52 -0.53 -7.86
C GLN A 156 -11.24 -1.17 -9.23
N ARG A 157 -11.96 -2.24 -9.63
CA ARG A 157 -11.83 -2.81 -10.98
C ARG A 157 -12.27 -1.83 -12.07
N LEU A 158 -13.32 -1.05 -11.82
CA LEU A 158 -13.72 0.04 -12.72
C LEU A 158 -12.63 1.12 -12.81
N ARG A 159 -11.96 1.43 -11.69
CA ARG A 159 -10.80 2.34 -11.69
C ARG A 159 -9.61 1.78 -12.46
N MET A 160 -9.22 0.53 -12.25
CA MET A 160 -8.11 -0.10 -12.99
C MET A 160 -8.42 -0.20 -14.49
N ILE A 161 -9.65 -0.58 -14.87
CA ILE A 161 -10.07 -0.57 -16.28
C ILE A 161 -10.06 0.85 -16.84
N ALA A 162 -10.53 1.85 -16.09
CA ALA A 162 -10.50 3.25 -16.51
C ALA A 162 -9.07 3.79 -16.67
N MET A 163 -8.15 3.45 -15.76
CA MET A 163 -6.75 3.85 -15.81
C MET A 163 -5.96 3.14 -16.92
N ALA A 164 -6.20 1.84 -17.12
CA ALA A 164 -5.62 1.09 -18.24
C ALA A 164 -6.09 1.66 -19.58
N LYS A 165 -7.37 2.02 -19.70
CA LYS A 165 -7.91 2.72 -20.88
C LYS A 165 -7.30 4.11 -21.07
N ALA A 166 -7.06 4.86 -20.00
CA ALA A 166 -6.43 6.18 -20.08
C ALA A 166 -4.96 6.12 -20.58
N ARG A 167 -4.24 5.03 -20.29
CA ARG A 167 -2.88 4.79 -20.79
C ARG A 167 -2.80 4.38 -22.27
N THR A 168 -3.89 3.94 -22.88
CA THR A 168 -3.88 3.47 -24.28
C THR A 168 -4.18 4.58 -25.30
N VAL A 169 -4.41 5.82 -24.85
CA VAL A 169 -4.81 6.97 -25.68
C VAL A 169 -3.70 8.04 -25.78
N GLN A 170 -2.47 7.73 -25.38
CA GLN A 170 -1.29 8.58 -25.61
C GLN A 170 -0.36 8.00 -26.66
#